data_AF-A0A831KYV2-F1
#
_entry.id   AF-A0A831KYV2-F1
#
_cell.length_a   1.000
_cell.length_b   1.000
_cell.length_c   1.000
_cell.angle_alpha   90.00
_cell.angle_beta   90.00
_cell.angle_gamma   90.00
#
_symmetry.space_group_name_H-M   'P 1'
#
loop_
_entity.id
_entity.type
_entity.pdbx_description
1 polymer ?
#
loop_
_entity_poly.entity_id
_entity_poly.type
_entity_poly.pdbx_seq_one_letter_code
_entity_poly.pdbx_strand_id
1 'polypeptide(L)'
;DVDRFAPRLSFFWAQGMNHFMEVAKMRAARLIWARMIHSFSPSDPKSMALRTHSQTSGWSLQEQDPFNNVVRTCIEAMAAAMGHTQSLHTNSLDEAIALPTDFSARIARNTQLYLQDETGICRTVDPWGGSYYMESLTRELLQRGWAHIQEVESVGGMTRAIEKGIPQMRIEEASARRQARIDSGREVIVGLNRHRLDKEDPIEILEVDNPAVRRSQVRRLEELKKNRDHKKVRENLKAITRCAQTGEGNLLALAVEAARSRATLGEISDAIEAVAGRYQAMTKTISGVYIREYQHGETDQMVAEVRALTDAFAESEGRRPRILVAKMGQDGHDRGAKVVATAYADMGFDVDLGPLFQTPEETARQAVENDVHVVGMSSLAAGHKTLLPRLVEELRKLGREDIIVVCGGVIPAQDYEFLYSHGAAAIFGPGTRIPLAGRRIMEEIRKRFT
;
A
#
# COMPACT_ATOMS: atom_id res chain seq x y z
N ASP A 1 18.41 -0.14 -30.06
CA ASP A 1 18.60 1.31 -30.12
C ASP A 1 17.72 1.97 -29.07
N VAL A 2 18.33 2.82 -28.24
CA VAL A 2 17.68 3.52 -27.12
C VAL A 2 16.66 4.54 -27.59
N ASP A 3 16.91 5.20 -28.73
CA ASP A 3 16.06 6.28 -29.25
C ASP A 3 14.70 5.78 -29.74
N ARG A 4 14.57 4.48 -30.01
CA ARG A 4 13.30 3.87 -30.44
C ARG A 4 12.26 3.77 -29.33
N PHE A 5 12.67 3.78 -28.06
CA PHE A 5 11.75 3.57 -26.93
C PHE A 5 11.89 4.60 -25.80
N ALA A 6 13.09 5.15 -25.56
CA ALA A 6 13.32 6.11 -24.47
C ALA A 6 12.42 7.37 -24.56
N PRO A 7 12.16 7.96 -25.75
CA PRO A 7 11.23 9.08 -25.90
C PRO A 7 9.76 8.75 -25.56
N ARG A 8 9.44 7.49 -25.22
CA ARG A 8 8.12 7.05 -24.75
C ARG A 8 8.12 6.58 -23.28
N LEU A 9 9.27 6.58 -22.61
CA LEU A 9 9.34 6.31 -21.18
C LEU A 9 8.81 7.51 -20.39
N SER A 10 8.08 7.20 -19.33
CA SER A 10 7.58 8.17 -18.35
C SER A 10 7.76 7.64 -16.94
N PHE A 11 7.79 8.56 -15.98
CA PHE A 11 8.02 8.29 -14.57
C PHE A 11 6.79 8.66 -13.75
N PHE A 12 6.77 8.19 -12.52
CA PHE A 12 5.68 8.46 -11.61
C PHE A 12 6.23 8.61 -10.18
N TRP A 13 5.95 9.75 -9.55
CA TRP A 13 6.39 10.05 -8.19
C TRP A 13 5.21 10.33 -7.25
N ALA A 14 5.25 9.74 -6.05
CA ALA A 14 4.48 10.26 -4.93
C ALA A 14 5.08 11.60 -4.44
N GLN A 15 4.25 12.48 -3.90
CA GLN A 15 4.63 13.79 -3.34
C GLN A 15 4.12 13.86 -1.90
N GLY A 16 5.03 13.76 -0.94
CA GLY A 16 4.70 13.85 0.49
C GLY A 16 4.85 15.24 1.07
N MET A 17 4.61 15.34 2.38
CA MET A 17 4.57 16.59 3.12
C MET A 17 5.91 17.35 3.26
N ASN A 18 7.06 16.73 2.95
CA ASN A 18 8.35 17.41 2.99
C ASN A 18 8.58 18.23 1.72
N HIS A 19 7.92 19.39 1.64
CA HIS A 19 7.81 20.23 0.45
C HIS A 19 9.15 20.44 -0.29
N PHE A 20 10.18 20.91 0.41
CA PHE A 20 11.47 21.19 -0.22
C PHE A 20 12.21 19.94 -0.68
N MET A 21 12.14 18.85 0.08
CA MET A 21 12.72 17.57 -0.29
C MET A 21 12.10 17.03 -1.58
N GLU A 22 10.78 17.18 -1.73
CA GLU A 22 10.07 16.70 -2.90
C GLU A 22 10.40 17.51 -4.17
N VAL A 23 10.47 18.84 -4.05
CA VAL A 23 10.95 19.72 -5.13
C VAL A 23 12.38 19.32 -5.53
N ALA A 24 13.29 19.19 -4.56
CA ALA A 24 14.67 18.79 -4.80
C ALA A 24 14.79 17.40 -5.43
N LYS A 25 13.95 16.44 -5.01
CA LYS A 25 13.91 15.07 -5.55
C LYS A 25 13.64 15.09 -7.05
N MET A 26 12.64 15.85 -7.49
CA MET A 26 12.28 15.92 -8.91
C MET A 26 13.38 16.58 -9.75
N ARG A 27 14.02 17.63 -9.22
CA ARG A 27 15.18 18.28 -9.87
C ARG A 27 16.35 17.32 -10.01
N ALA A 28 16.72 16.65 -8.92
CA ALA A 28 17.83 15.68 -8.89
C ALA A 28 17.57 14.47 -9.81
N ALA A 29 16.35 13.93 -9.81
CA ALA A 29 15.98 12.76 -10.62
C ALA A 29 16.17 13.01 -12.12
N ARG A 30 15.83 14.21 -12.63
CA ARG A 30 16.05 14.57 -14.04
C ARG A 30 17.54 14.50 -14.42
N LEU A 31 18.42 15.00 -13.54
CA LEU A 31 19.88 14.97 -13.76
C LEU A 31 20.44 13.54 -13.70
N ILE A 32 20.00 12.75 -12.71
CA ILE A 32 20.37 11.34 -12.60
C ILE A 32 19.97 10.58 -13.87
N TRP A 33 18.71 10.72 -14.31
CA TRP A 33 18.22 10.03 -15.49
C TRP A 33 18.96 10.42 -16.76
N ALA A 34 19.16 11.72 -16.99
CA ALA A 34 19.92 12.20 -18.14
C ALA A 34 21.34 11.61 -18.16
N ARG A 35 22.01 11.57 -16.99
CA ARG A 35 23.33 10.93 -16.84
C ARG A 35 23.30 9.44 -17.15
N MET A 36 22.28 8.71 -16.69
CA MET A 36 22.13 7.28 -16.96
C MET A 36 21.90 7.00 -18.44
N ILE A 37 21.00 7.74 -19.10
CA ILE A 37 20.69 7.52 -20.51
C ILE A 37 21.84 7.95 -21.42
N HIS A 38 22.61 8.97 -21.04
CA HIS A 38 23.76 9.43 -21.82
C HIS A 38 24.81 8.32 -22.06
N SER A 39 24.96 7.35 -21.15
CA SER A 39 25.89 6.22 -21.33
C SER A 39 25.52 5.31 -22.50
N PHE A 40 24.28 5.34 -22.96
CA PHE A 40 23.80 4.61 -24.14
C PHE A 40 24.03 5.38 -25.45
N SER A 41 24.69 6.54 -25.39
CA SER A 41 25.00 7.41 -26.55
C SER A 41 23.76 7.72 -27.44
N PRO A 42 22.65 8.23 -26.86
CA PRO A 42 21.45 8.57 -27.62
C PRO A 42 21.75 9.68 -28.63
N SER A 43 21.13 9.59 -29.82
CA SER A 43 21.18 10.64 -30.85
C SER A 43 20.04 11.65 -30.70
N ASP A 44 18.88 11.23 -30.18
CA ASP A 44 17.76 12.14 -29.87
C ASP A 44 17.89 12.66 -28.42
N PRO A 45 18.03 13.98 -28.20
CA PRO A 45 18.09 14.54 -26.85
C PRO A 45 16.83 14.24 -26.01
N LYS A 46 15.68 13.96 -26.64
CA LYS A 46 14.45 13.56 -25.93
C LYS A 46 14.60 12.25 -25.17
N SER A 47 15.52 11.38 -25.57
CA SER A 47 15.80 10.13 -24.84
C SER A 47 16.30 10.38 -23.41
N MET A 48 16.99 11.50 -23.18
CA MET A 48 17.47 11.90 -21.86
C MET A 48 16.43 12.66 -21.03
N ALA A 49 15.26 12.97 -21.58
CA ALA A 49 14.23 13.73 -20.88
C ALA A 49 13.42 12.82 -19.92
N LEU A 50 13.55 13.06 -18.62
CA LEU A 50 12.65 12.46 -17.63
C LEU A 50 11.34 13.27 -17.61
N ARG A 51 10.27 12.65 -18.11
CA ARG A 51 8.90 13.18 -18.01
C ARG A 51 8.14 12.40 -16.96
N THR A 52 7.42 13.08 -16.10
CA THR A 52 6.82 12.44 -14.92
C THR A 52 5.37 12.85 -14.70
N HIS A 53 4.58 11.87 -14.27
CA HIS A 53 3.38 12.10 -13.50
C HIS A 53 3.74 12.28 -12.02
N SER A 54 2.89 12.94 -11.25
CA SER A 54 2.99 12.97 -9.79
C SER A 54 1.64 12.79 -9.14
N GLN A 55 1.60 12.14 -8.00
CA GLN A 55 0.41 11.99 -7.17
C GLN A 55 0.74 12.44 -5.75
N THR A 56 -0.15 13.21 -5.14
CA THR A 56 -0.05 13.57 -3.72
C THR A 56 -0.07 12.30 -2.85
N SER A 57 0.51 12.32 -1.66
CA SER A 57 0.73 11.09 -0.90
C SER A 57 -0.57 10.63 -0.23
N GLY A 58 -1.21 9.56 -0.71
CA GLY A 58 -2.42 9.02 -0.05
C GLY A 58 -2.18 8.66 1.42
N TRP A 59 -0.97 8.19 1.74
CA TRP A 59 -0.58 7.87 3.12
C TRP A 59 -0.46 9.09 4.05
N SER A 60 -0.25 10.31 3.53
CA SER A 60 -0.14 11.50 4.41
C SER A 60 -1.52 11.98 4.88
N LEU A 61 -2.58 11.50 4.23
CA LEU A 61 -3.95 11.86 4.54
C LEU A 61 -4.48 11.05 5.72
N GLN A 62 -5.32 11.68 6.54
CA GLN A 62 -5.80 11.13 7.80
C GLN A 62 -7.31 10.87 7.73
N GLU A 63 -7.76 9.83 8.43
CA GLU A 63 -9.19 9.61 8.67
C GLU A 63 -9.74 10.68 9.64
N GLN A 64 -8.94 11.04 10.65
CA GLN A 64 -9.30 12.02 11.67
C GLN A 64 -9.13 13.46 11.16
N ASP A 65 -10.09 14.32 11.49
CA ASP A 65 -10.19 15.71 11.04
C ASP A 65 -9.84 15.86 9.53
N PRO A 66 -10.63 15.22 8.64
CA PRO A 66 -10.25 14.99 7.24
C PRO A 66 -10.19 16.28 6.41
N PHE A 67 -10.76 17.39 6.87
CA PHE A 67 -10.62 18.68 6.16
C PHE A 67 -9.19 19.21 6.15
N ASN A 68 -8.36 18.83 7.12
CA ASN A 68 -6.92 19.09 7.07
C ASN A 68 -6.26 18.47 5.83
N ASN A 69 -6.83 17.40 5.25
CA ASN A 69 -6.32 16.78 4.03
C ASN A 69 -6.39 17.70 2.81
N VAL A 70 -7.31 18.68 2.79
CA VAL A 70 -7.37 19.71 1.73
C VAL A 70 -6.08 20.53 1.74
N VAL A 71 -5.63 20.96 2.93
CA VAL A 71 -4.40 21.74 3.10
C VAL A 71 -3.17 20.88 2.78
N ARG A 72 -3.12 19.64 3.30
CA ARG A 72 -2.02 18.69 3.00
C ARG A 72 -1.86 18.50 1.49
N THR A 73 -2.95 18.15 0.81
CA THR A 73 -2.96 17.93 -0.64
C THR A 73 -2.56 19.19 -1.40
N CYS A 74 -2.97 20.38 -0.96
CA CYS A 74 -2.56 21.64 -1.58
C CYS A 74 -1.05 21.87 -1.49
N ILE A 75 -0.44 21.63 -0.33
CA ILE A 75 1.02 21.77 -0.13
C ILE A 75 1.82 20.74 -0.95
N GLU A 76 1.33 19.50 -1.02
CA GLU A 76 1.92 18.43 -1.83
C GLU A 76 1.80 18.72 -3.33
N ALA A 77 0.63 19.20 -3.78
CA ALA A 77 0.41 19.64 -5.15
C ALA A 77 1.32 20.80 -5.54
N MET A 78 1.50 21.77 -4.64
CA MET A 78 2.43 22.87 -4.83
C MET A 78 3.88 22.37 -4.97
N ALA A 79 4.30 21.38 -4.16
CA ALA A 79 5.62 20.76 -4.31
C ALA A 79 5.78 20.08 -5.68
N ALA A 80 4.76 19.35 -6.14
CA ALA A 80 4.76 18.70 -7.45
C ALA A 80 4.88 19.71 -8.61
N ALA A 81 4.12 20.80 -8.53
CA ALA A 81 4.11 21.87 -9.53
C ALA A 81 5.45 22.60 -9.55
N MET A 82 5.97 23.01 -8.39
CA MET A 82 7.26 23.68 -8.26
C MET A 82 8.44 22.75 -8.59
N GLY A 83 8.28 21.44 -8.42
CA GLY A 83 9.20 20.41 -8.88
C GLY A 83 9.15 20.17 -10.40
N HIS A 84 8.24 20.84 -11.13
CA HIS A 84 8.01 20.74 -12.57
C HIS A 84 7.54 19.34 -13.02
N THR A 85 6.43 18.86 -12.44
CA THR A 85 5.73 17.67 -12.95
C THR A 85 5.03 17.93 -14.29
N GLN A 86 4.83 16.90 -15.12
CA GLN A 86 4.14 17.03 -16.42
C GLN A 86 2.65 16.71 -16.34
N SER A 87 2.22 16.01 -15.28
CA SER A 87 0.81 15.80 -14.95
C SER A 87 0.68 15.52 -13.45
N LEU A 88 -0.46 15.85 -12.86
CA LEU A 88 -0.66 15.77 -11.42
C LEU A 88 -2.00 15.12 -11.07
N HIS A 89 -1.97 14.21 -10.10
CA HIS A 89 -3.13 13.71 -9.39
C HIS A 89 -3.12 14.28 -7.98
N THR A 90 -4.24 14.90 -7.59
CA THR A 90 -4.50 15.37 -6.23
C THR A 90 -5.51 14.43 -5.60
N ASN A 91 -5.18 13.87 -4.45
CA ASN A 91 -6.08 12.97 -3.73
C ASN A 91 -7.25 13.77 -3.15
N SER A 92 -8.32 13.06 -2.83
CA SER A 92 -9.48 13.64 -2.18
C SER A 92 -9.34 13.60 -0.66
N LEU A 93 -10.09 14.45 0.04
CA LEU A 93 -9.96 14.59 1.49
C LEU A 93 -10.40 13.33 2.27
N ASP A 94 -11.15 12.43 1.63
CA ASP A 94 -11.72 11.18 2.13
C ASP A 94 -10.87 9.93 1.78
N GLU A 95 -9.67 10.11 1.21
CA GLU A 95 -8.76 9.03 0.77
C GLU A 95 -8.48 7.96 1.84
N ALA A 96 -8.37 8.36 3.10
CA ALA A 96 -8.07 7.46 4.22
C ALA A 96 -9.32 6.69 4.72
N ILE A 97 -10.48 6.93 4.12
CA ILE A 97 -11.79 6.42 4.56
C ILE A 97 -12.46 5.60 3.46
N ALA A 98 -12.59 6.16 2.26
CA ALA A 98 -13.34 5.58 1.15
C ALA A 98 -12.86 6.11 -0.22
N LEU A 99 -13.52 5.67 -1.29
CA LEU A 99 -13.35 6.27 -2.60
C LEU A 99 -13.97 7.68 -2.63
N PRO A 100 -13.45 8.58 -3.50
CA PRO A 100 -13.94 9.96 -3.58
C PRO A 100 -15.43 10.07 -3.91
N THR A 101 -16.11 10.99 -3.23
CA THR A 101 -17.43 11.52 -3.64
C THR A 101 -17.27 12.61 -4.72
N ASP A 102 -18.36 13.00 -5.38
CA ASP A 102 -18.33 14.14 -6.31
C ASP A 102 -17.90 15.44 -5.60
N PHE A 103 -18.27 15.60 -4.32
CA PHE A 103 -17.87 16.73 -3.49
C PHE A 103 -16.36 16.77 -3.25
N SER A 104 -15.78 15.67 -2.76
CA SER A 104 -14.36 15.61 -2.44
C SER A 104 -13.48 15.62 -3.69
N ALA A 105 -13.92 14.94 -4.77
CA ALA A 105 -13.25 14.97 -6.08
C ALA A 105 -13.26 16.36 -6.72
N ARG A 106 -14.34 17.14 -6.54
CA ARG A 106 -14.37 18.54 -6.97
C ARG A 106 -13.31 19.37 -6.26
N ILE A 107 -13.17 19.22 -4.94
CA ILE A 107 -12.14 19.94 -4.16
C ILE A 107 -10.75 19.56 -4.67
N ALA A 108 -10.47 18.25 -4.81
CA ALA A 108 -9.19 17.76 -5.30
C ALA A 108 -8.82 18.34 -6.67
N ARG A 109 -9.75 18.33 -7.64
CA ARG A 109 -9.55 18.96 -8.95
C ARG A 109 -9.33 20.47 -8.82
N ASN A 110 -10.16 21.14 -8.03
CA ASN A 110 -10.08 22.60 -7.87
C ASN A 110 -8.79 23.04 -7.19
N THR A 111 -8.14 22.20 -6.37
CA THR A 111 -6.78 22.47 -5.87
C THR A 111 -5.81 22.72 -7.02
N GLN A 112 -5.86 21.91 -8.09
CA GLN A 112 -4.99 22.12 -9.24
C GLN A 112 -5.37 23.36 -10.05
N LEU A 113 -6.67 23.60 -10.26
CA LEU A 113 -7.17 24.79 -10.96
C LEU A 113 -6.77 26.08 -10.22
N TYR A 114 -6.93 26.09 -8.90
CA TYR A 114 -6.49 27.20 -8.03
C TYR A 114 -4.99 27.48 -8.19
N LEU A 115 -4.16 26.44 -8.15
CA LEU A 115 -2.72 26.60 -8.37
C LEU A 115 -2.41 27.17 -9.77
N GLN A 116 -3.11 26.71 -10.81
CA GLN A 116 -2.90 27.16 -12.19
C GLN A 116 -3.33 28.61 -12.42
N ASP A 117 -4.54 28.95 -11.99
CA ASP A 117 -5.24 30.16 -12.45
C ASP A 117 -5.07 31.35 -11.48
N GLU A 118 -4.87 31.11 -10.18
CA GLU A 118 -4.90 32.18 -9.17
C GLU A 118 -3.54 32.48 -8.54
N THR A 119 -2.66 31.48 -8.37
CA THR A 119 -1.42 31.69 -7.59
C THR A 119 -0.26 32.30 -8.38
N GLY A 120 -0.31 32.25 -9.71
CA GLY A 120 0.75 32.75 -10.58
C GLY A 120 2.02 31.89 -10.64
N ILE A 121 2.06 30.72 -10.00
CA ILE A 121 3.25 29.85 -9.95
C ILE A 121 3.69 29.35 -11.33
N CYS A 122 2.80 29.34 -12.32
CA CYS A 122 3.10 28.92 -13.69
C CYS A 122 3.81 30.00 -14.54
N ARG A 123 4.02 31.21 -14.01
CA ARG A 123 4.61 32.33 -14.77
C ARG A 123 6.14 32.27 -14.90
N THR A 124 6.81 31.48 -14.05
CA THR A 124 8.28 31.40 -14.00
C THR A 124 8.73 29.95 -14.07
N VAL A 125 9.74 29.68 -14.90
CA VAL A 125 10.37 28.35 -15.02
C VAL A 125 11.35 28.14 -13.86
N ASP A 126 11.20 27.03 -13.13
CA ASP A 126 12.03 26.64 -11.98
C ASP A 126 12.24 27.82 -11.00
N PRO A 127 11.16 28.31 -10.35
CA PRO A 127 11.25 29.52 -9.52
C PRO A 127 12.20 29.38 -8.32
N TRP A 128 12.58 28.16 -7.96
CA TRP A 128 13.58 27.88 -6.92
C TRP A 128 15.04 27.91 -7.43
N GLY A 129 15.25 28.05 -8.74
CA GLY A 129 16.57 28.10 -9.34
C GLY A 129 17.44 29.18 -8.71
N GLY A 130 18.62 28.79 -8.21
CA GLY A 130 19.54 29.70 -7.53
C GLY A 130 19.30 29.89 -6.03
N SER A 131 18.23 29.34 -5.45
CA SER A 131 18.07 29.28 -3.99
C SER A 131 19.20 28.43 -3.37
N TYR A 132 20.01 29.03 -2.49
CA TYR A 132 21.14 28.34 -1.85
C TYR A 132 20.71 27.03 -1.17
N TYR A 133 19.58 27.05 -0.47
CA TYR A 133 19.05 25.87 0.19
C TYR A 133 18.60 24.82 -0.82
N MET A 134 17.81 25.20 -1.82
CA MET A 134 17.27 24.25 -2.80
C MET A 134 18.38 23.60 -3.63
N GLU A 135 19.38 24.37 -4.06
CA GLU A 135 20.51 23.83 -4.83
C GLU A 135 21.39 22.89 -4.01
N SER A 136 21.61 23.20 -2.74
CA SER A 136 22.36 22.32 -1.83
C SER A 136 21.60 21.02 -1.59
N LEU A 137 20.31 21.10 -1.28
CA LEU A 137 19.46 19.94 -1.05
C LEU A 137 19.34 19.05 -2.31
N THR A 138 19.18 19.68 -3.48
CA THR A 138 19.16 18.96 -4.77
C THR A 138 20.47 18.21 -5.01
N ARG A 139 21.61 18.84 -4.70
CA ARG A 139 22.93 18.21 -4.83
C ARG A 139 23.10 17.02 -3.89
N GLU A 140 22.68 17.15 -2.63
CA GLU A 140 22.74 16.05 -1.67
C GLU A 140 21.89 14.86 -2.10
N LEU A 141 20.67 15.10 -2.59
CA LEU A 141 19.81 14.05 -3.13
C LEU A 141 20.40 13.40 -4.37
N LEU A 142 21.01 14.18 -5.26
CA LEU A 142 21.71 13.66 -6.43
C LEU A 142 22.83 12.70 -6.01
N GLN A 143 23.67 13.10 -5.05
CA GLN A 143 24.78 12.28 -4.56
C GLN A 143 24.29 10.99 -3.89
N ARG A 144 23.33 11.08 -2.96
CA ARG A 144 22.78 9.91 -2.26
C ARG A 144 22.03 8.97 -3.21
N GLY A 145 21.21 9.52 -4.09
CA GLY A 145 20.49 8.75 -5.10
C GLY A 145 21.44 8.02 -6.05
N TRP A 146 22.50 8.69 -6.50
CA TRP A 146 23.53 8.06 -7.34
C TRP A 146 24.27 6.93 -6.62
N ALA A 147 24.63 7.11 -5.35
CA ALA A 147 25.28 6.07 -4.56
C ALA A 147 24.41 4.80 -4.45
N HIS A 148 23.10 4.94 -4.22
CA HIS A 148 22.18 3.81 -4.21
C HIS A 148 22.04 3.13 -5.58
N ILE A 149 22.05 3.89 -6.67
CA ILE A 149 22.05 3.33 -8.03
C ILE A 149 23.32 2.49 -8.25
N GLN A 150 24.50 3.01 -7.86
CA GLN A 150 25.75 2.27 -7.99
C GLN A 150 25.77 0.98 -7.15
N GLU A 151 25.21 1.02 -5.95
CA GLU A 151 25.02 -0.17 -5.11
C GLU A 151 24.17 -1.22 -5.84
N VAL A 152 23.04 -0.81 -6.42
CA VAL A 152 22.16 -1.70 -7.20
C VAL A 152 22.87 -2.27 -8.43
N GLU A 153 23.62 -1.46 -9.16
CA GLU A 153 24.40 -1.93 -10.32
C GLU A 153 25.47 -2.96 -9.90
N SER A 154 26.13 -2.76 -8.74
CA SER A 154 27.16 -3.68 -8.24
C SER A 154 26.65 -5.07 -7.87
N VAL A 155 25.35 -5.20 -7.57
CA VAL A 155 24.71 -6.50 -7.29
C VAL A 155 24.08 -7.14 -8.54
N GLY A 156 24.29 -6.53 -9.71
CA GLY A 156 23.82 -7.02 -11.01
C GLY A 156 22.47 -6.44 -11.45
N GLY A 157 22.14 -5.23 -11.02
CA GLY A 157 20.96 -4.48 -11.44
C GLY A 157 19.71 -4.74 -10.58
N MET A 158 18.66 -3.95 -10.84
CA MET A 158 17.47 -3.91 -9.99
C MET A 158 16.71 -5.25 -9.92
N THR A 159 16.64 -6.03 -11.00
CA THR A 159 15.98 -7.35 -11.01
C THR A 159 16.58 -8.28 -9.96
N ARG A 160 17.92 -8.42 -9.94
CA ARG A 160 18.62 -9.26 -8.96
C ARG A 160 18.50 -8.70 -7.54
N ALA A 161 18.48 -7.38 -7.39
CA ALA A 161 18.29 -6.75 -6.08
C ALA A 161 16.90 -7.06 -5.50
N ILE A 162 15.86 -7.03 -6.34
CA ILE A 162 14.47 -7.38 -5.97
C ILE A 162 14.37 -8.86 -5.58
N GLU A 163 14.95 -9.77 -6.37
CA GLU A 163 14.96 -11.21 -6.06
C GLU A 163 15.64 -11.51 -4.70
N LYS A 164 16.68 -10.74 -4.35
CA LYS A 164 17.34 -10.83 -3.03
C LYS A 164 16.52 -10.21 -1.89
N GLY A 165 15.52 -9.38 -2.20
CA GLY A 165 14.64 -8.69 -1.25
C GLY A 165 15.25 -7.43 -0.63
N ILE A 166 16.36 -6.90 -1.17
CA ILE A 166 17.08 -5.77 -0.58
C ILE A 166 16.24 -4.47 -0.59
N PRO A 167 15.62 -4.05 -1.71
CA PRO A 167 14.84 -2.81 -1.73
C PRO A 167 13.64 -2.87 -0.79
N GLN A 168 12.93 -4.01 -0.79
CA GLN A 168 11.75 -4.20 0.05
C GLN A 168 12.08 -4.09 1.53
N MET A 169 13.14 -4.76 1.99
CA MET A 169 13.59 -4.69 3.38
C MET A 169 13.91 -3.25 3.80
N ARG A 170 14.62 -2.47 2.99
CA ARG A 170 14.95 -1.07 3.31
C ARG A 170 13.72 -0.17 3.39
N ILE A 171 12.74 -0.39 2.52
CA ILE A 171 11.46 0.35 2.54
C ILE A 171 10.65 0.01 3.81
N GLU A 172 10.66 -1.27 4.21
CA GLU A 172 10.03 -1.72 5.44
C GLU A 172 10.70 -1.14 6.69
N GLU A 173 12.04 -1.08 6.72
CA GLU A 173 12.77 -0.42 7.81
C GLU A 173 12.41 1.06 7.92
N ALA A 174 12.39 1.79 6.80
CA ALA A 174 12.01 3.19 6.78
C ALA A 174 10.56 3.38 7.26
N SER A 175 9.66 2.46 6.90
CA SER A 175 8.27 2.46 7.33
C SER A 175 8.12 2.20 8.83
N ALA A 176 8.87 1.24 9.39
CA ALA A 176 8.86 0.94 10.82
C ALA A 176 9.44 2.09 11.66
N ARG A 177 10.56 2.70 11.22
CA ARG A 177 11.10 3.90 11.90
C ARG A 177 10.10 5.05 11.88
N ARG A 178 9.47 5.28 10.73
CA ARG A 178 8.47 6.35 10.63
C ARG A 178 7.26 6.10 11.54
N GLN A 179 6.74 4.87 11.55
CA GLN A 179 5.64 4.53 12.45
C GLN A 179 6.01 4.73 13.91
N ALA A 180 7.21 4.31 14.32
CA ALA A 180 7.68 4.52 15.69
C ALA A 180 7.77 6.01 16.07
N ARG A 181 8.20 6.89 15.15
CA ARG A 181 8.20 8.35 15.39
C ARG A 181 6.78 8.92 15.53
N ILE A 182 5.83 8.43 14.75
CA ILE A 182 4.43 8.88 14.84
C ILE A 182 3.79 8.39 16.14
N ASP A 183 3.94 7.10 16.43
CA ASP A 183 3.35 6.47 17.61
C ASP A 183 3.94 7.03 18.89
N SER A 184 5.23 7.41 18.91
CA SER A 184 5.88 8.07 20.05
C SER A 184 5.67 9.59 20.14
N GLY A 185 4.93 10.18 19.18
CA GLY A 185 4.65 11.62 19.14
C GLY A 185 5.80 12.52 18.66
N ARG A 186 6.96 11.95 18.29
CA ARG A 186 8.11 12.70 17.74
C ARG A 186 7.80 13.32 16.38
N GLU A 187 7.09 12.58 15.52
CA GLU A 187 6.57 13.09 14.26
C GLU A 187 5.12 13.50 14.47
N VAL A 188 4.86 14.80 14.42
CA VAL A 188 3.52 15.36 14.68
C VAL A 188 2.64 15.20 13.45
N ILE A 189 1.43 14.70 13.67
CA ILE A 189 0.34 14.67 12.70
C ILE A 189 -0.88 15.33 13.36
N VAL A 190 -1.21 16.54 12.89
CA VAL A 190 -2.36 17.34 13.36
C VAL A 190 -3.67 16.57 13.16
N GLY A 191 -4.51 16.53 14.18
CA GLY A 191 -5.77 15.78 14.19
C GLY A 191 -5.60 14.30 14.58
N LEU A 192 -4.37 13.76 14.54
CA LEU A 192 -4.11 12.36 14.89
C LEU A 192 -3.47 12.21 16.28
N ASN A 193 -2.18 12.56 16.40
CA ASN A 193 -1.41 12.40 17.65
C ASN A 193 -1.25 13.72 18.41
N ARG A 194 -1.66 14.84 17.81
CA ARG A 194 -1.70 16.16 18.44
C ARG A 194 -2.87 16.96 17.89
N HIS A 195 -3.50 17.79 18.75
CA HIS A 195 -4.70 18.56 18.39
C HIS A 195 -5.85 17.67 17.90
N ARG A 196 -6.03 16.52 18.55
CA ARG A 196 -7.13 15.59 18.23
C ARG A 196 -8.45 16.18 18.72
N LEU A 197 -9.50 16.03 17.92
CA LEU A 197 -10.86 16.42 18.31
C LEU A 197 -11.41 15.42 19.34
N ASP A 198 -12.24 15.92 20.27
CA ASP A 198 -12.95 15.05 21.22
C ASP A 198 -13.99 14.16 20.50
N LYS A 199 -14.55 14.66 19.40
CA LYS A 199 -15.52 13.97 18.56
C LYS A 199 -15.30 14.34 17.10
N GLU A 200 -15.25 13.33 16.23
CA GLU A 200 -15.20 13.50 14.77
C GLU A 200 -16.60 13.77 14.22
N ASP A 201 -16.69 14.66 13.24
CA ASP A 201 -17.92 14.89 12.48
C ASP A 201 -18.11 13.79 11.42
N PRO A 202 -19.36 13.34 11.19
CA PRO A 202 -19.62 12.36 10.14
C PRO A 202 -19.36 12.97 8.76
N ILE A 203 -18.72 12.19 7.89
CA ILE A 203 -18.54 12.52 6.48
C ILE A 203 -19.33 11.55 5.61
N GLU A 204 -19.93 12.06 4.54
CA GLU A 204 -20.56 11.24 3.52
C GLU A 204 -19.49 10.46 2.74
N ILE A 205 -19.68 9.14 2.61
CA ILE A 205 -18.73 8.26 1.92
C ILE A 205 -19.40 7.55 0.76
N LEU A 206 -18.61 7.22 -0.27
CA LEU A 206 -19.08 6.40 -1.38
C LEU A 206 -19.07 4.91 -1.00
N GLU A 207 -20.25 4.32 -0.81
CA GLU A 207 -20.40 2.87 -0.66
C GLU A 207 -20.66 2.20 -2.02
N VAL A 208 -19.88 1.17 -2.34
CA VAL A 208 -20.05 0.38 -3.56
C VAL A 208 -20.85 -0.88 -3.24
N ASP A 209 -22.02 -1.04 -3.88
CA ASP A 209 -22.81 -2.29 -3.81
C ASP A 209 -22.12 -3.41 -4.61
N ASN A 210 -21.14 -4.05 -3.95
CA ASN A 210 -20.38 -5.17 -4.49
C ASN A 210 -21.28 -6.33 -4.96
N PRO A 211 -22.33 -6.75 -4.21
CA PRO A 211 -23.29 -7.73 -4.71
C PRO A 211 -23.95 -7.36 -6.04
N ALA A 212 -24.42 -6.12 -6.22
CA ALA A 212 -25.03 -5.68 -7.47
C ALA A 212 -24.04 -5.64 -8.62
N VAL A 213 -22.83 -5.09 -8.39
CA VAL A 213 -21.74 -5.06 -9.38
C VAL A 213 -21.39 -6.49 -9.81
N ARG A 214 -21.19 -7.41 -8.86
CA ARG A 214 -20.86 -8.81 -9.15
C ARG A 214 -21.96 -9.48 -9.98
N ARG A 215 -23.23 -9.35 -9.60
CA ARG A 215 -24.35 -9.91 -10.37
C ARG A 215 -24.39 -9.37 -11.79
N SER A 216 -24.19 -8.06 -11.97
CA SER A 216 -24.13 -7.42 -13.29
C SER A 216 -22.98 -7.97 -14.14
N GLN A 217 -21.78 -8.06 -13.57
CA GLN A 217 -20.60 -8.58 -14.26
C GLN A 217 -20.72 -10.05 -14.64
N VAL A 218 -21.29 -10.90 -13.77
CA VAL A 218 -21.54 -12.32 -14.06
C VAL A 218 -22.50 -12.46 -15.25
N ARG A 219 -23.63 -11.73 -15.26
CA ARG A 219 -24.56 -11.77 -16.39
C ARG A 219 -23.90 -11.35 -17.71
N ARG A 220 -23.11 -10.27 -17.70
CA ARG A 220 -22.36 -9.81 -18.88
C ARG A 220 -21.37 -10.87 -19.37
N LEU A 221 -20.71 -11.58 -18.45
CA LEU A 221 -19.80 -12.67 -18.79
C LEU A 221 -20.54 -13.89 -19.37
N GLU A 222 -21.70 -14.25 -18.83
CA GLU A 222 -22.55 -15.32 -19.35
C GLU A 222 -23.04 -15.00 -20.76
N GLU A 223 -23.53 -13.79 -21.00
CA GLU A 223 -23.95 -13.31 -22.33
C GLU A 223 -22.77 -13.28 -23.32
N LEU A 224 -21.62 -12.74 -22.90
CA LEU A 224 -20.41 -12.70 -23.72
C LEU A 224 -19.95 -14.11 -24.09
N LYS A 225 -19.95 -15.04 -23.14
CA LYS A 225 -19.54 -16.42 -23.38
C LYS A 225 -20.55 -17.17 -24.24
N LYS A 226 -21.85 -16.89 -24.13
CA LYS A 226 -22.90 -17.51 -24.95
C LYS A 226 -22.85 -17.08 -26.42
N ASN A 227 -22.50 -15.82 -26.70
CA ASN A 227 -22.64 -15.22 -28.03
C ASN A 227 -21.34 -15.16 -28.85
N ARG A 228 -20.21 -15.63 -28.32
CA ARG A 228 -18.90 -15.55 -29.00
C ARG A 228 -18.60 -16.79 -29.85
N ASP A 229 -17.67 -16.63 -30.80
CA ASP A 229 -17.08 -17.77 -31.50
C ASP A 229 -16.08 -18.51 -30.60
N HIS A 230 -16.54 -19.59 -29.98
CA HIS A 230 -15.73 -20.42 -29.08
C HIS A 230 -14.52 -21.06 -29.77
N LYS A 231 -14.61 -21.37 -31.06
CA LYS A 231 -13.51 -22.00 -31.79
C LYS A 231 -12.38 -20.99 -31.96
N LYS A 232 -12.71 -19.78 -32.43
CA LYS A 232 -11.74 -18.70 -32.62
C LYS A 232 -11.08 -18.27 -31.32
N VAL A 233 -11.83 -18.16 -30.23
CA VAL A 233 -11.26 -17.88 -28.89
C VAL A 233 -10.23 -18.95 -28.52
N ARG A 234 -10.58 -20.23 -28.65
CA ARG A 234 -9.69 -21.33 -28.30
C ARG A 234 -8.41 -21.35 -29.14
N GLU A 235 -8.52 -21.05 -30.43
CA GLU A 235 -7.37 -20.94 -31.33
C GLU A 235 -6.44 -19.79 -30.90
N ASN A 236 -6.99 -18.62 -30.61
CA ASN A 236 -6.22 -17.47 -30.15
C ASN A 236 -5.53 -17.71 -28.80
N LEU A 237 -6.23 -18.32 -27.83
CA LEU A 237 -5.64 -18.66 -26.53
C LEU A 237 -4.51 -19.68 -26.68
N LYS A 238 -4.66 -20.70 -27.53
CA LYS A 238 -3.57 -21.64 -27.85
C LYS A 238 -2.37 -20.95 -28.49
N ALA A 239 -2.60 -19.97 -29.36
CA ALA A 239 -1.52 -19.19 -29.95
C ALA A 239 -0.75 -18.38 -28.89
N ILE A 240 -1.45 -17.80 -27.91
CA ILE A 240 -0.83 -17.12 -26.76
C ILE A 240 0.04 -18.10 -25.96
N THR A 241 -0.49 -19.26 -25.59
CA THR A 241 0.27 -20.28 -24.86
C THR A 241 1.51 -20.74 -25.65
N ARG A 242 1.38 -20.99 -26.96
CA ARG A 242 2.52 -21.35 -27.81
C ARG A 242 3.57 -20.24 -27.89
N CYS A 243 3.14 -18.99 -28.01
CA CYS A 243 4.04 -17.83 -28.01
C CYS A 243 4.80 -17.72 -26.67
N ALA A 244 4.11 -17.93 -25.54
CA ALA A 244 4.75 -17.95 -24.22
C ALA A 244 5.76 -19.11 -24.07
N GLN A 245 5.49 -20.29 -24.66
CA GLN A 245 6.41 -21.44 -24.62
C GLN A 245 7.65 -21.27 -25.50
N THR A 246 7.47 -20.72 -26.70
CA THR A 246 8.51 -20.69 -27.74
C THR A 246 9.29 -19.39 -27.80
N GLY A 247 8.71 -18.29 -27.29
CA GLY A 247 9.21 -16.94 -27.50
C GLY A 247 8.98 -16.41 -28.93
N GLU A 248 8.36 -17.19 -29.82
CA GLU A 248 8.08 -16.78 -31.20
C GLU A 248 6.77 -15.99 -31.29
N GLY A 249 6.84 -14.78 -31.85
CA GLY A 249 5.70 -13.88 -32.01
C GLY A 249 5.67 -12.75 -30.96
N ASN A 250 4.51 -12.12 -30.80
CA ASN A 250 4.32 -11.02 -29.84
C ASN A 250 3.05 -11.25 -29.01
N LEU A 251 3.21 -11.39 -27.70
CA LEU A 251 2.10 -11.67 -26.77
C LEU A 251 1.01 -10.59 -26.82
N LEU A 252 1.38 -9.31 -26.92
CA LEU A 252 0.40 -8.22 -26.98
C LEU A 252 -0.43 -8.29 -28.27
N ALA A 253 0.19 -8.53 -29.41
CA ALA A 253 -0.51 -8.70 -30.68
C ALA A 253 -1.53 -9.86 -30.61
N LEU A 254 -1.13 -11.00 -30.04
CA LEU A 254 -2.01 -12.15 -29.86
C LEU A 254 -3.13 -11.88 -28.84
N ALA A 255 -2.84 -11.14 -27.76
CA ALA A 255 -3.84 -10.73 -26.78
C ALA A 255 -4.89 -9.79 -27.39
N VAL A 256 -4.49 -8.89 -28.32
CA VAL A 256 -5.43 -8.04 -29.07
C VAL A 256 -6.38 -8.90 -29.92
N GLU A 257 -5.87 -9.92 -30.61
CA GLU A 257 -6.71 -10.84 -31.39
C GLU A 257 -7.65 -11.66 -30.49
N ALA A 258 -7.15 -12.16 -29.36
CA ALA A 258 -7.95 -12.87 -28.37
C ALA A 258 -9.09 -11.98 -27.82
N ALA A 259 -8.78 -10.75 -27.41
CA ALA A 259 -9.77 -9.79 -26.92
C ALA A 259 -10.80 -9.42 -28.01
N ARG A 260 -10.36 -9.26 -29.27
CA ARG A 260 -11.26 -9.04 -30.42
C ARG A 260 -12.22 -10.21 -30.61
N SER A 261 -11.75 -11.44 -30.41
CA SER A 261 -12.60 -12.65 -30.41
C SER A 261 -13.45 -12.85 -29.15
N ARG A 262 -13.44 -11.89 -28.20
CA ARG A 262 -14.16 -11.96 -26.92
C ARG A 262 -13.63 -13.03 -25.97
N ALA A 263 -12.32 -13.25 -25.96
CA ALA A 263 -11.65 -13.87 -24.82
C ALA A 263 -11.74 -12.91 -23.62
N THR A 264 -11.90 -13.45 -22.41
CA THR A 264 -11.91 -12.65 -21.19
C THR A 264 -10.48 -12.33 -20.75
N LEU A 265 -10.31 -11.34 -19.86
CA LEU A 265 -9.02 -11.06 -19.23
C LEU A 265 -8.48 -12.31 -18.52
N GLY A 266 -9.32 -13.00 -17.75
CA GLY A 266 -8.93 -14.24 -17.06
C GLY A 266 -8.45 -15.32 -18.02
N GLU A 267 -9.16 -15.57 -19.12
CA GLU A 267 -8.76 -16.58 -20.11
C GLU A 267 -7.41 -16.25 -20.79
N ILE A 268 -7.14 -14.97 -21.06
CA ILE A 268 -5.86 -14.52 -21.61
C ILE A 268 -4.75 -14.69 -20.57
N SER A 269 -5.00 -14.33 -19.31
CA SER A 269 -4.06 -14.53 -18.21
C SER A 269 -3.75 -16.00 -17.99
N ASP A 270 -4.77 -16.87 -17.95
CA ASP A 270 -4.62 -18.32 -17.74
C ASP A 270 -3.81 -18.96 -18.88
N ALA A 271 -3.97 -18.49 -20.12
CA ALA A 271 -3.21 -18.97 -21.26
C ALA A 271 -1.69 -18.69 -21.14
N ILE A 272 -1.31 -17.59 -20.49
CA ILE A 272 0.09 -17.25 -20.18
C ILE A 272 0.55 -18.02 -18.93
N GLU A 273 -0.31 -18.10 -17.92
CA GLU A 273 -0.05 -18.80 -16.66
C GLU A 273 0.29 -20.28 -16.86
N ALA A 274 -0.32 -20.94 -17.85
CA ALA A 274 -0.03 -22.33 -18.21
C ALA A 274 1.46 -22.59 -18.52
N VAL A 275 2.24 -21.55 -18.80
CA VAL A 275 3.68 -21.63 -19.09
C VAL A 275 4.50 -20.94 -18.00
N ALA A 276 4.09 -19.74 -17.58
CA ALA A 276 4.86 -18.90 -16.66
C ALA A 276 4.63 -19.22 -15.17
N GLY A 277 3.53 -19.90 -14.83
CA GLY A 277 3.09 -20.09 -13.46
C GLY A 277 2.65 -18.79 -12.77
N ARG A 278 2.46 -18.86 -11.44
CA ARG A 278 2.18 -17.71 -10.58
C ARG A 278 3.35 -17.46 -9.65
N TYR A 279 3.77 -16.20 -9.55
CA TYR A 279 4.81 -15.79 -8.62
C TYR A 279 4.33 -15.97 -7.16
N GLN A 280 5.18 -16.55 -6.32
CA GLN A 280 4.99 -16.62 -4.88
C GLN A 280 6.08 -15.79 -4.19
N ALA A 281 5.66 -14.76 -3.46
CA ALA A 281 6.58 -13.91 -2.72
C ALA A 281 7.13 -14.67 -1.50
N MET A 282 8.44 -14.59 -1.28
CA MET A 282 9.03 -14.99 0.00
C MET A 282 8.94 -13.83 0.98
N THR A 283 8.19 -14.02 2.06
CA THR A 283 8.05 -13.01 3.11
C THR A 283 9.29 -13.05 4.02
N LYS A 284 10.01 -11.93 4.07
CA LYS A 284 11.03 -11.67 5.10
C LYS A 284 10.50 -10.60 6.03
N THR A 285 10.77 -10.74 7.31
CA THR A 285 10.34 -9.77 8.33
C THR A 285 11.58 -9.10 8.93
N ILE A 286 11.53 -7.79 9.10
CA ILE A 286 12.53 -7.06 9.88
C ILE A 286 12.29 -7.27 11.39
N SER A 287 13.29 -6.99 12.22
CA SER A 287 13.18 -7.10 13.68
C SER A 287 13.95 -5.98 14.39
N GLY A 288 13.44 -5.52 15.53
CA GLY A 288 14.08 -4.56 16.42
C GLY A 288 14.14 -3.13 15.89
N VAL A 289 13.59 -2.84 14.71
CA VAL A 289 13.66 -1.50 14.10
C VAL A 289 12.66 -0.55 14.75
N TYR A 290 11.44 -1.02 14.98
CA TYR A 290 10.37 -0.22 15.57
C TYR A 290 10.74 0.21 16.99
N ILE A 291 11.12 -0.73 17.85
CA ILE A 291 11.38 -0.40 19.26
C ILE A 291 12.60 0.50 19.47
N ARG A 292 13.69 0.29 18.71
CA ARG A 292 14.89 1.15 18.79
C ARG A 292 14.56 2.59 18.46
N GLU A 293 13.72 2.83 17.45
CA GLU A 293 13.31 4.19 17.10
C GLU A 293 12.32 4.77 18.11
N TYR A 294 11.42 3.93 18.68
CA TYR A 294 10.42 4.34 19.67
C TYR A 294 11.05 4.86 20.97
N GLN A 295 12.14 4.22 21.42
CA GLN A 295 12.86 4.57 22.66
C GLN A 295 13.41 6.01 22.70
N HIS A 296 13.47 6.69 21.56
CA HIS A 296 13.93 8.08 21.47
C HIS A 296 12.78 9.10 21.63
N GLY A 297 11.55 8.63 21.86
CA GLY A 297 10.36 9.45 22.02
C GLY A 297 10.11 9.95 23.43
N GLU A 298 9.02 10.70 23.61
CA GLU A 298 8.56 11.13 24.93
C GLU A 298 8.21 9.92 25.82
N THR A 299 8.10 10.19 27.12
CA THR A 299 7.90 9.38 28.34
C THR A 299 6.79 8.31 28.33
N ASP A 300 6.44 7.75 27.18
CA ASP A 300 5.38 6.76 27.05
C ASP A 300 5.88 5.34 27.37
N GLN A 301 5.30 4.76 28.42
CA GLN A 301 5.59 3.42 28.90
C GLN A 301 4.74 2.34 28.23
N MET A 302 3.84 2.66 27.28
CA MET A 302 2.94 1.68 26.66
C MET A 302 3.66 0.46 26.07
N VAL A 303 4.84 0.63 25.45
CA VAL A 303 5.62 -0.52 24.94
C VAL A 303 6.07 -1.44 26.09
N ALA A 304 6.49 -0.86 27.22
CA ALA A 304 6.85 -1.62 28.41
C ALA A 304 5.62 -2.28 29.07
N GLU A 305 4.46 -1.60 29.07
CA GLU A 305 3.19 -2.17 29.53
C GLU A 305 2.79 -3.41 28.71
N VAL A 306 2.82 -3.32 27.38
CA VAL A 306 2.49 -4.44 26.50
C VAL A 306 3.46 -5.60 26.70
N ARG A 307 4.76 -5.32 26.84
CA ARG A 307 5.75 -6.35 27.15
C ARG A 307 5.48 -7.04 28.49
N ALA A 308 5.16 -6.27 29.53
CA ALA A 308 4.81 -6.84 30.84
C ALA A 308 3.55 -7.73 30.75
N LEU A 309 2.55 -7.34 29.95
CA LEU A 309 1.36 -8.16 29.70
C LEU A 309 1.69 -9.45 28.95
N THR A 310 2.55 -9.39 27.93
CA THR A 310 2.94 -10.59 27.16
C THR A 310 3.86 -11.52 27.94
N ASP A 311 4.72 -10.98 28.81
CA ASP A 311 5.56 -11.73 29.75
C ASP A 311 4.69 -12.44 30.80
N ALA A 312 3.75 -11.72 31.44
CA ALA A 312 2.84 -12.31 32.43
C ALA A 312 1.96 -13.41 31.82
N PHE A 313 1.50 -13.23 30.59
CA PHE A 313 0.77 -14.27 29.85
C PHE A 313 1.65 -15.49 29.57
N ALA A 314 2.91 -15.29 29.19
CA ALA A 314 3.83 -16.40 28.96
C ALA A 314 4.15 -17.18 30.24
N GLU A 315 4.21 -16.50 31.39
CA GLU A 315 4.36 -17.13 32.69
C GLU A 315 3.13 -17.96 33.10
N SER A 316 1.91 -17.50 32.79
CA SER A 316 0.67 -18.21 33.15
C SER A 316 0.35 -19.37 32.20
N GLU A 317 0.48 -19.16 30.90
CA GLU A 317 0.07 -20.13 29.85
C GLU A 317 1.22 -21.03 29.36
N GLY A 318 2.45 -20.76 29.80
CA GLY A 318 3.65 -21.49 29.36
C GLY A 318 4.09 -21.21 27.92
N ARG A 319 3.48 -20.22 27.25
CA ARG A 319 3.82 -19.79 25.88
C ARG A 319 3.48 -18.32 25.64
N ARG A 320 4.14 -17.69 24.67
CA ARG A 320 3.88 -16.30 24.27
C ARG A 320 2.49 -16.16 23.63
N PRO A 321 1.84 -14.98 23.73
CA PRO A 321 0.62 -14.71 22.99
C PRO A 321 0.95 -14.73 21.50
N ARG A 322 0.23 -15.58 20.75
CA ARG A 322 0.48 -15.86 19.34
C ARG A 322 -0.59 -15.23 18.45
N ILE A 323 -0.17 -14.46 17.45
CA ILE A 323 -1.05 -13.76 16.50
C ILE A 323 -0.70 -14.08 15.05
N LEU A 324 -1.71 -14.43 14.24
CA LEU A 324 -1.62 -14.48 12.79
C LEU A 324 -2.06 -13.14 12.21
N VAL A 325 -1.14 -12.37 11.62
CA VAL A 325 -1.46 -11.17 10.85
C VAL A 325 -1.78 -11.59 9.42
N ALA A 326 -3.06 -11.51 9.04
CA ALA A 326 -3.58 -12.10 7.81
C ALA A 326 -3.98 -11.06 6.75
N LYS A 327 -3.73 -11.42 5.48
CA LYS A 327 -4.19 -10.70 4.28
C LYS A 327 -5.12 -11.63 3.50
N MET A 328 -6.39 -11.26 3.42
CA MET A 328 -7.40 -12.06 2.71
C MET A 328 -7.89 -11.38 1.44
N GLY A 329 -8.28 -12.18 0.45
CA GLY A 329 -8.71 -11.69 -0.86
C GLY A 329 -7.56 -11.06 -1.65
N GLN A 330 -7.86 -10.27 -2.68
CA GLN A 330 -6.84 -9.72 -3.57
C GLN A 330 -6.13 -8.45 -3.02
N ASP A 331 -6.25 -8.18 -1.72
CA ASP A 331 -5.67 -7.01 -1.09
C ASP A 331 -4.15 -7.13 -0.91
N GLY A 332 -3.41 -6.39 -1.74
CA GLY A 332 -1.94 -6.34 -1.72
C GLY A 332 -1.34 -5.33 -0.72
N HIS A 333 -2.14 -4.58 0.04
CA HIS A 333 -1.61 -3.60 0.98
C HIS A 333 -0.98 -4.28 2.21
N ASP A 334 0.34 -4.32 2.29
CA ASP A 334 1.05 -5.08 3.33
C ASP A 334 1.84 -4.20 4.31
N ARG A 335 2.01 -2.89 4.05
CA ARG A 335 2.75 -2.00 4.94
C ARG A 335 2.25 -2.06 6.39
N GLY A 336 0.94 -1.87 6.59
CA GLY A 336 0.34 -1.91 7.93
C GLY A 336 0.55 -3.25 8.62
N ALA A 337 0.25 -4.35 7.90
CA ALA A 337 0.45 -5.71 8.38
C ALA A 337 1.90 -5.98 8.80
N LYS A 338 2.88 -5.58 8.00
CA LYS A 338 4.31 -5.81 8.27
C LYS A 338 4.84 -4.97 9.41
N VAL A 339 4.45 -3.69 9.50
CA VAL A 339 4.87 -2.83 10.61
C VAL A 339 4.25 -3.30 11.93
N VAL A 340 2.97 -3.71 11.93
CA VAL A 340 2.34 -4.35 13.10
C VAL A 340 3.07 -5.63 13.47
N ALA A 341 3.38 -6.49 12.49
CA ALA A 341 4.05 -7.76 12.73
C ALA A 341 5.43 -7.59 13.40
N THR A 342 6.29 -6.71 12.86
CA THR A 342 7.61 -6.45 13.48
C THR A 342 7.48 -5.80 14.86
N ALA A 343 6.51 -4.91 15.06
CA ALA A 343 6.37 -4.21 16.33
C ALA A 343 5.79 -5.12 17.42
N TYR A 344 4.86 -6.02 17.09
CA TYR A 344 4.35 -7.04 18.03
C TYR A 344 5.40 -8.07 18.38
N ALA A 345 6.23 -8.51 17.43
CA ALA A 345 7.39 -9.34 17.73
C ALA A 345 8.35 -8.61 18.71
N ASP A 346 8.62 -7.32 18.48
CA ASP A 346 9.41 -6.49 19.41
C ASP A 346 8.74 -6.33 20.79
N MET A 347 7.43 -6.53 20.91
CA MET A 347 6.65 -6.44 22.16
C MET A 347 6.35 -7.79 22.82
N GLY A 348 6.95 -8.89 22.33
CA GLY A 348 6.85 -10.21 22.97
C GLY A 348 5.64 -11.04 22.53
N PHE A 349 5.07 -10.78 21.36
CA PHE A 349 4.16 -11.72 20.70
C PHE A 349 4.94 -12.71 19.83
N ASP A 350 4.44 -13.94 19.73
CA ASP A 350 4.80 -14.84 18.62
C ASP A 350 3.95 -14.44 17.40
N VAL A 351 4.58 -14.00 16.32
CA VAL A 351 3.88 -13.44 15.17
C VAL A 351 4.06 -14.30 13.94
N ASP A 352 2.94 -14.79 13.40
CA ASP A 352 2.88 -15.37 12.07
C ASP A 352 2.38 -14.31 11.09
N LEU A 353 3.12 -14.09 9.99
CA LEU A 353 2.68 -13.22 8.91
C LEU A 353 2.12 -14.09 7.77
N GLY A 354 0.81 -14.02 7.55
CA GLY A 354 0.12 -14.76 6.50
C GLY A 354 0.60 -14.32 5.10
N PRO A 355 0.66 -15.24 4.13
CA PRO A 355 0.95 -14.88 2.74
C PRO A 355 -0.16 -13.98 2.16
N LEU A 356 0.19 -13.24 1.11
CA LEU A 356 -0.80 -12.48 0.35
C LEU A 356 -1.80 -13.43 -0.33
N PHE A 357 -3.00 -12.91 -0.55
CA PHE A 357 -4.04 -13.53 -1.40
C PHE A 357 -4.72 -14.78 -0.85
N GLN A 358 -4.66 -15.00 0.46
CA GLN A 358 -5.38 -16.11 1.08
C GLN A 358 -6.89 -15.92 1.01
N THR A 359 -7.58 -17.05 0.90
CA THR A 359 -9.02 -17.15 1.18
C THR A 359 -9.26 -17.19 2.69
N PRO A 360 -10.49 -16.88 3.16
CA PRO A 360 -10.84 -17.05 4.57
C PRO A 360 -10.64 -18.49 5.07
N GLU A 361 -10.85 -19.49 4.21
CA GLU A 361 -10.62 -20.91 4.54
C GLU A 361 -9.13 -21.21 4.76
N GLU A 362 -8.26 -20.76 3.87
CA GLU A 362 -6.80 -20.95 4.01
C GLU A 362 -6.27 -20.22 5.25
N THR A 363 -6.74 -19.00 5.52
CA THR A 363 -6.38 -18.25 6.73
C THR A 363 -6.87 -18.96 8.00
N ALA A 364 -8.12 -19.46 8.02
CA ALA A 364 -8.65 -20.21 9.16
C ALA A 364 -7.83 -21.48 9.41
N ARG A 365 -7.53 -22.24 8.35
CA ARG A 365 -6.72 -23.45 8.43
C ARG A 365 -5.33 -23.17 9.01
N GLN A 366 -4.65 -22.14 8.49
CA GLN A 366 -3.34 -21.72 9.00
C GLN A 366 -3.41 -21.28 10.47
N ALA A 367 -4.44 -20.54 10.87
CA ALA A 367 -4.63 -20.11 12.25
C ALA A 367 -4.76 -21.31 13.21
N VAL A 368 -5.53 -22.33 12.80
CA VAL A 368 -5.74 -23.56 13.58
C VAL A 368 -4.47 -24.42 13.63
N GLU A 369 -3.81 -24.63 12.49
CA GLU A 369 -2.56 -25.41 12.40
C GLU A 369 -1.44 -24.80 13.26
N ASN A 370 -1.38 -23.47 13.33
CA ASN A 370 -0.40 -22.76 14.15
C ASN A 370 -0.82 -22.57 15.62
N ASP A 371 -2.03 -22.99 15.98
CA ASP A 371 -2.64 -22.77 17.29
C ASP A 371 -2.50 -21.31 17.79
N VAL A 372 -2.92 -20.36 16.96
CA VAL A 372 -2.86 -18.94 17.30
C VAL A 372 -3.98 -18.57 18.27
N HIS A 373 -3.72 -17.59 19.13
CA HIS A 373 -4.77 -17.04 20.01
C HIS A 373 -5.63 -16.01 19.27
N VAL A 374 -5.02 -15.30 18.31
CA VAL A 374 -5.63 -14.17 17.61
C VAL A 374 -5.34 -14.24 16.11
N VAL A 375 -6.36 -13.99 15.30
CA VAL A 375 -6.20 -13.64 13.88
C VAL A 375 -6.44 -12.15 13.71
N GLY A 376 -5.39 -11.42 13.33
CA GLY A 376 -5.45 -10.01 12.97
C GLY A 376 -5.67 -9.83 11.47
N MET A 377 -6.92 -9.62 11.06
CA MET A 377 -7.26 -9.32 9.67
C MET A 377 -6.87 -7.89 9.32
N SER A 378 -5.89 -7.73 8.42
CA SER A 378 -5.52 -6.41 7.87
C SER A 378 -6.23 -6.19 6.52
N SER A 379 -7.22 -5.30 6.48
CA SER A 379 -8.11 -5.04 5.34
C SER A 379 -8.10 -3.58 4.92
N LEU A 380 -7.64 -3.31 3.69
CA LEU A 380 -7.57 -1.96 3.11
C LEU A 380 -8.27 -1.87 1.75
N ALA A 381 -8.92 -2.94 1.30
CA ALA A 381 -9.58 -3.04 -0.01
C ALA A 381 -11.11 -3.24 0.09
N ALA A 382 -11.74 -2.76 1.16
CA ALA A 382 -13.19 -2.80 1.39
C ALA A 382 -13.84 -4.21 1.34
N GLY A 383 -13.06 -5.28 1.55
CA GLY A 383 -13.54 -6.66 1.57
C GLY A 383 -14.10 -7.13 2.92
N HIS A 384 -13.99 -6.32 3.98
CA HIS A 384 -14.21 -6.71 5.37
C HIS A 384 -15.62 -7.24 5.66
N LYS A 385 -16.67 -6.63 5.08
CA LYS A 385 -18.06 -7.09 5.27
C LYS A 385 -18.33 -8.48 4.69
N THR A 386 -17.48 -8.99 3.81
CA THR A 386 -17.60 -10.34 3.23
C THR A 386 -16.59 -11.31 3.82
N LEU A 387 -15.35 -10.89 3.99
CA LEU A 387 -14.24 -11.77 4.34
C LEU A 387 -14.19 -12.08 5.84
N LEU A 388 -14.50 -11.12 6.73
CA LEU A 388 -14.51 -11.38 8.18
C LEU A 388 -15.59 -12.40 8.57
N PRO A 389 -16.87 -12.25 8.17
CA PRO A 389 -17.90 -13.22 8.56
C PRO A 389 -17.57 -14.64 8.09
N ARG A 390 -16.97 -14.76 6.89
CA ARG A 390 -16.52 -16.05 6.36
C ARG A 390 -15.35 -16.63 7.15
N LEU A 391 -14.37 -15.82 7.54
CA LEU A 391 -13.26 -16.28 8.39
C LEU A 391 -13.80 -16.86 9.71
N VAL A 392 -14.73 -16.15 10.36
CA VAL A 392 -15.36 -16.61 11.60
C VAL A 392 -16.14 -17.91 11.40
N GLU A 393 -16.86 -18.04 10.27
CA GLU A 393 -17.55 -19.27 9.91
C GLU A 393 -16.59 -20.45 9.69
N GLU A 394 -15.47 -20.24 8.99
CA GLU A 394 -14.46 -21.28 8.74
C GLU A 394 -13.75 -21.70 10.03
N LEU A 395 -13.42 -20.76 10.94
CA LEU A 395 -12.89 -21.09 12.26
C LEU A 395 -13.86 -21.95 13.08
N ARG A 396 -15.17 -21.65 13.01
CA ARG A 396 -16.21 -22.47 13.64
C ARG A 396 -16.28 -23.87 13.04
N LYS A 397 -16.22 -24.00 11.71
CA LYS A 397 -16.21 -25.32 11.03
C LYS A 397 -15.02 -26.18 11.45
N LEU A 398 -13.88 -25.54 11.74
CA LEU A 398 -12.67 -26.21 12.24
C LEU A 398 -12.67 -26.42 13.77
N GLY A 399 -13.76 -26.08 14.47
CA GLY A 399 -13.90 -26.29 15.91
C GLY A 399 -13.05 -25.33 16.77
N ARG A 400 -12.64 -24.18 16.22
CA ARG A 400 -11.74 -23.21 16.86
C ARG A 400 -12.35 -21.82 16.96
N GLU A 401 -13.60 -21.76 17.41
CA GLU A 401 -14.34 -20.53 17.71
C GLU A 401 -13.85 -19.77 18.96
N ASP A 402 -12.89 -20.37 19.69
CA ASP A 402 -12.10 -19.73 20.74
C ASP A 402 -11.12 -18.68 20.18
N ILE A 403 -10.62 -18.87 18.95
CA ILE A 403 -9.66 -17.96 18.31
C ILE A 403 -10.30 -16.58 18.13
N ILE A 404 -9.62 -15.56 18.66
CA ILE A 404 -10.09 -14.17 18.64
C ILE A 404 -9.84 -13.57 17.26
N VAL A 405 -10.85 -12.95 16.65
CA VAL A 405 -10.69 -12.24 15.37
C VAL A 405 -10.70 -10.74 15.62
N VAL A 406 -9.63 -10.04 15.24
CA VAL A 406 -9.57 -8.57 15.25
C VAL A 406 -9.39 -8.04 13.82
N CYS A 407 -9.86 -6.83 13.58
CA CYS A 407 -9.76 -6.16 12.29
C CYS A 407 -8.94 -4.89 12.36
N GLY A 408 -8.18 -4.58 11.31
CA GLY A 408 -7.59 -3.26 11.14
C GLY A 408 -7.36 -2.90 9.69
N GLY A 409 -7.07 -1.62 9.43
CA GLY A 409 -6.95 -1.06 8.09
C GLY A 409 -8.06 -0.04 7.82
N VAL A 410 -8.35 0.24 6.54
CA VAL A 410 -9.34 1.24 6.14
C VAL A 410 -10.74 0.63 6.26
N ILE A 411 -11.38 0.90 7.40
CA ILE A 411 -12.71 0.39 7.73
C ILE A 411 -13.57 1.59 8.15
N PRO A 412 -14.60 1.97 7.38
CA PRO A 412 -15.49 3.06 7.76
C PRO A 412 -16.19 2.77 9.09
N ALA A 413 -16.34 3.80 9.94
CA ALA A 413 -16.98 3.68 11.25
C ALA A 413 -18.41 3.10 11.18
N GLN A 414 -19.16 3.38 10.11
CA GLN A 414 -20.50 2.83 9.88
C GLN A 414 -20.53 1.30 9.74
N ASP A 415 -19.42 0.66 9.38
CA ASP A 415 -19.33 -0.79 9.26
C ASP A 415 -18.97 -1.47 10.59
N TYR A 416 -18.65 -0.72 11.65
CA TYR A 416 -18.14 -1.29 12.89
C TYR A 416 -19.16 -2.19 13.59
N GLU A 417 -20.41 -1.73 13.72
CA GLU A 417 -21.49 -2.52 14.33
C GLU A 417 -21.74 -3.83 13.58
N PHE A 418 -21.70 -3.78 12.25
CA PHE A 418 -21.77 -4.97 11.42
C PHE A 418 -20.61 -5.93 11.72
N LEU A 419 -19.37 -5.44 11.79
CA LEU A 419 -18.22 -6.31 12.06
C LEU A 419 -18.24 -6.91 13.47
N TYR A 420 -18.62 -6.15 14.49
CA TYR A 420 -18.78 -6.65 15.86
C TYR A 420 -19.85 -7.74 15.93
N SER A 421 -21.02 -7.51 15.34
CA SER A 421 -22.10 -8.52 15.30
C SER A 421 -21.76 -9.79 14.51
N HIS A 422 -20.71 -9.75 13.67
CA HIS A 422 -20.23 -10.88 12.88
C HIS A 422 -18.91 -11.47 13.39
N GLY A 423 -18.48 -11.13 14.61
CA GLY A 423 -17.41 -11.84 15.32
C GLY A 423 -16.07 -11.10 15.43
N ALA A 424 -15.98 -9.83 15.03
CA ALA A 424 -14.83 -9.02 15.38
C ALA A 424 -14.81 -8.72 16.89
N ALA A 425 -13.71 -8.98 17.59
CA ALA A 425 -13.53 -8.61 18.99
C ALA A 425 -13.05 -7.16 19.17
N ALA A 426 -12.25 -6.67 18.22
CA ALA A 426 -11.77 -5.29 18.20
C ALA A 426 -11.52 -4.83 16.76
N ILE A 427 -11.63 -3.52 16.54
CA ILE A 427 -11.38 -2.85 15.27
C ILE A 427 -10.35 -1.74 15.46
N PHE A 428 -9.36 -1.67 14.58
CA PHE A 428 -8.22 -0.76 14.61
C PHE A 428 -8.11 0.02 13.28
N GLY A 429 -8.73 1.22 13.23
CA GLY A 429 -8.71 2.09 12.06
C GLY A 429 -7.35 2.78 11.81
N PRO A 430 -7.21 3.53 10.70
CA PRO A 430 -6.05 4.37 10.43
C PRO A 430 -5.66 5.26 11.62
N GLY A 431 -4.35 5.37 11.87
CA GLY A 431 -3.84 6.18 12.97
C GLY A 431 -3.81 5.49 14.34
N THR A 432 -4.30 4.26 14.45
CA THR A 432 -4.15 3.47 15.67
C THR A 432 -2.66 3.29 16.02
N ARG A 433 -2.28 3.69 17.24
CA ARG A 433 -0.93 3.47 17.79
C ARG A 433 -0.75 1.98 18.06
N ILE A 434 0.34 1.39 17.58
CA ILE A 434 0.56 -0.05 17.66
C ILE A 434 0.60 -0.55 19.12
N PRO A 435 1.28 0.11 20.09
CA PRO A 435 1.28 -0.35 21.48
C PRO A 435 -0.13 -0.32 22.11
N LEU A 436 -0.95 0.68 21.77
CA LEU A 436 -2.33 0.75 22.24
C LEU A 436 -3.17 -0.43 21.71
N ALA A 437 -2.99 -0.78 20.43
CA ALA A 437 -3.65 -1.95 19.85
C ALA A 437 -3.16 -3.25 20.51
N GLY A 438 -1.84 -3.38 20.75
CA GLY A 438 -1.25 -4.52 21.44
C GLY A 438 -1.85 -4.72 22.84
N ARG A 439 -2.01 -3.63 23.61
CA ARG A 439 -2.66 -3.68 24.93
C ARG A 439 -4.10 -4.17 24.84
N ARG A 440 -4.89 -3.62 23.91
CA ARG A 440 -6.29 -4.03 23.71
C ARG A 440 -6.42 -5.48 23.27
N ILE A 441 -5.49 -5.98 22.44
CA ILE A 441 -5.46 -7.41 22.07
C ILE A 441 -5.18 -8.27 23.31
N MET A 442 -4.24 -7.89 24.17
CA MET A 442 -3.98 -8.61 25.43
C MET A 442 -5.18 -8.59 26.37
N GLU A 443 -5.95 -7.49 26.42
CA GLU A 443 -7.20 -7.42 27.17
C GLU A 443 -8.23 -8.44 26.66
N GLU A 444 -8.39 -8.59 25.33
CA GLU A 444 -9.28 -9.60 24.74
C GLU A 444 -8.79 -11.04 24.98
N ILE A 445 -7.48 -11.28 24.89
CA ILE A 445 -6.88 -12.58 25.23
C ILE A 445 -7.19 -12.92 26.70
N ARG A 446 -6.96 -11.99 27.63
CA ARG A 446 -7.25 -12.21 29.05
C ARG A 446 -8.72 -12.50 29.31
N LYS A 447 -9.66 -11.77 28.70
CA LYS A 447 -11.09 -12.06 28.86
C LYS A 447 -11.50 -13.47 28.45
N ARG A 448 -10.75 -14.11 27.54
CA ARG A 448 -11.08 -15.42 26.98
C ARG A 448 -10.32 -16.58 27.63
N PHE A 449 -9.06 -16.36 28.03
CA PHE A 449 -8.14 -17.40 28.50
C PHE A 449 -7.78 -17.29 29.99
N THR A 450 -8.15 -16.20 30.68
CA THR A 450 -8.14 -16.08 32.15
C THR A 450 -9.53 -15.88 32.70
#